data_AF-M5U3M3-F1
#
_entry.id   AF-M5U3M3-F1
#
_cell.length_a   1.000
_cell.length_b   1.000
_cell.length_c   1.000
_cell.angle_alpha   90.00
_cell.angle_beta   90.00
_cell.angle_gamma   90.00
#
_symmetry.space_group_name_H-M   'P 1'
#
loop_
_entity.id
_entity.type
_entity.pdbx_description
1 polymer ?
#
loop_
_entity_poly.entity_id
_entity_poly.type
_entity_poly.pdbx_seq_one_letter_code
_entity_poly.pdbx_strand_id
1 'polypeptide(L)'
;MKDPFVQSQWQELCEHLKQVAHHVGERAGLESQYADEAEQFCASQPPARYSHLLDRVREATHIAIRWQEQASEQRHVEDLVDEAGEESFPASDPPVFSHSHA
;
A
#
# COMPACT_ATOMS: atom_id res chain seq x y z
N MET A 1 -3.38 -37.64 11.94
CA MET A 1 -4.41 -37.41 10.91
C MET A 1 -4.51 -35.91 10.73
N LYS A 2 -4.30 -35.38 9.51
CA LYS A 2 -4.53 -33.95 9.24
C LYS A 2 -6.04 -33.74 9.15
N ASP A 3 -6.55 -32.72 9.83
CA ASP A 3 -7.97 -32.39 9.83
C ASP A 3 -8.34 -31.75 8.47
N PRO A 4 -9.22 -32.38 7.66
CA PRO A 4 -9.59 -31.86 6.35
C PRO A 4 -10.21 -30.45 6.41
N PHE A 5 -10.92 -30.14 7.49
CA PHE A 5 -11.52 -28.82 7.68
C PHE A 5 -10.44 -27.76 7.93
N VAL A 6 -9.46 -28.04 8.78
CA VAL A 6 -8.35 -27.09 9.03
C VAL A 6 -7.57 -26.81 7.75
N GLN A 7 -7.39 -27.83 6.89
CA GLN A 7 -6.71 -27.66 5.62
C GLN A 7 -7.50 -26.79 4.64
N SER A 8 -8.82 -26.99 4.50
CA SER A 8 -9.63 -26.16 3.60
C SER A 8 -9.69 -24.71 4.09
N GLN A 9 -9.84 -24.50 5.41
CA GLN A 9 -9.87 -23.16 5.99
C GLN A 9 -8.53 -22.44 5.86
N TRP A 10 -7.40 -23.15 5.94
CA TRP A 10 -6.09 -22.57 5.64
C TRP A 10 -5.98 -22.11 4.18
N GLN A 11 -6.49 -22.90 3.23
CA GLN A 11 -6.50 -22.51 1.82
C GLN A 11 -7.39 -21.29 1.58
N GLU A 12 -8.60 -21.26 2.15
CA GLU A 12 -9.51 -20.12 2.06
C GLU A 12 -8.90 -18.84 2.66
N LEU A 13 -8.25 -18.94 3.82
CA LEU A 13 -7.54 -17.80 4.43
C LEU A 13 -6.46 -17.26 3.50
N CYS A 14 -5.69 -18.15 2.87
CA CYS A 14 -4.62 -17.79 1.95
C CYS A 14 -5.13 -17.08 0.70
N GLU A 15 -6.19 -17.62 0.09
CA GLU A 15 -6.83 -16.99 -1.06
C GLU A 15 -7.41 -15.61 -0.71
N HIS A 16 -8.07 -15.50 0.44
CA HIS A 16 -8.61 -14.22 0.90
C HIS A 16 -7.50 -13.21 1.18
N LEU A 17 -6.40 -13.61 1.83
CA LEU A 17 -5.28 -12.71 2.11
C LEU A 17 -4.65 -12.18 0.81
N LYS A 18 -4.49 -13.02 -0.21
CA LYS A 18 -4.02 -12.60 -1.54
C LYS A 18 -4.97 -11.61 -2.23
N GLN A 19 -6.28 -11.81 -2.11
CA GLN A 19 -7.27 -10.86 -2.65
C GLN A 19 -7.16 -9.50 -1.94
N VAL A 20 -7.00 -9.49 -0.62
CA VAL A 20 -6.78 -8.25 0.14
C VAL A 20 -5.46 -7.59 -0.29
N ALA A 21 -4.38 -8.36 -0.44
CA ALA A 21 -3.09 -7.85 -0.90
C ALA A 21 -3.21 -7.15 -2.25
N HIS A 22 -3.92 -7.77 -3.20
CA HIS A 22 -4.19 -7.19 -4.52
C HIS A 22 -4.99 -5.89 -4.42
N HIS A 23 -6.15 -5.89 -3.74
CA HIS A 23 -7.00 -4.70 -3.66
C HIS A 23 -6.39 -3.54 -2.88
N VAL A 24 -5.68 -3.81 -1.79
CA VAL A 24 -5.02 -2.77 -0.99
C VAL A 24 -3.75 -2.30 -1.70
N GLY A 25 -3.02 -3.23 -2.35
CA GLY A 25 -1.80 -2.94 -3.09
C GLY A 25 -2.03 -2.12 -4.35
N GLU A 26 -3.11 -2.40 -5.10
CA GLU A 26 -3.52 -1.62 -6.28
C GLU A 26 -3.76 -0.16 -5.90
N ARG A 27 -4.46 0.08 -4.78
CA ARG A 27 -4.73 1.43 -4.25
C ARG A 27 -3.49 2.18 -3.77
N ALA A 28 -2.46 1.44 -3.37
CA ALA A 28 -1.22 1.94 -2.79
C ALA A 28 -0.06 2.01 -3.80
N GLY A 29 -0.23 1.45 -5.00
CA GLY A 29 0.89 1.22 -5.94
C GLY A 29 1.93 0.21 -5.43
N LEU A 30 1.57 -0.63 -4.45
CA LEU A 30 2.46 -1.59 -3.76
C LEU A 30 2.04 -3.05 -3.99
N GLU A 31 1.27 -3.32 -5.05
CA GLU A 31 0.71 -4.65 -5.34
C GLU A 31 1.75 -5.78 -5.28
N SER A 32 2.89 -5.62 -5.96
CA SER A 32 3.96 -6.63 -5.99
C SER A 32 4.50 -6.95 -4.58
N GLN A 33 4.69 -5.93 -3.74
CA GLN A 33 5.22 -6.11 -2.39
C GLN A 33 4.22 -6.84 -1.49
N TYR A 34 2.94 -6.47 -1.54
CA TYR A 34 1.91 -7.13 -0.73
C TYR A 34 1.61 -8.54 -1.23
N ALA A 35 1.68 -8.78 -2.54
CA ALA A 35 1.55 -10.10 -3.13
C ALA A 35 2.67 -11.04 -2.66
N ASP A 36 3.94 -10.60 -2.72
CA ASP A 36 5.09 -11.37 -2.24
C ASP A 36 4.95 -11.73 -0.76
N GLU A 37 4.48 -10.80 0.06
CA GLU A 37 4.28 -11.03 1.49
C GLU A 37 3.12 -12.01 1.77
N ALA A 38 2.01 -11.91 1.03
CA ALA A 38 0.92 -12.88 1.10
C ALA A 38 1.39 -14.29 0.69
N GLU A 39 2.22 -14.39 -0.35
CA GLU A 39 2.82 -15.66 -0.78
C GLU A 39 3.73 -16.26 0.27
N GLN A 40 4.58 -15.45 0.91
CA GLN A 40 5.45 -15.89 2.00
C GLN A 40 4.64 -16.41 3.18
N PHE A 41 3.55 -15.73 3.56
CA PHE A 41 2.64 -16.20 4.60
C PHE A 41 2.02 -17.55 4.23
N CYS A 42 1.58 -17.71 2.99
CA CYS A 42 0.93 -18.94 2.51
C CYS A 42 1.87 -20.11 2.27
N ALA A 43 3.14 -19.84 1.98
CA ALA A 43 4.19 -20.84 1.88
C ALA A 43 4.60 -21.40 3.26
N SER A 44 4.19 -20.76 4.36
CA SER A 44 4.45 -21.25 5.71
C SER A 44 3.75 -22.57 6.00
N GLN A 45 4.21 -23.28 7.04
CA GLN A 45 3.67 -24.59 7.38
C GLN A 45 2.16 -24.50 7.71
N PRO A 46 1.30 -25.27 7.02
CA PRO A 46 -0.14 -25.29 7.30
C PRO A 46 -0.43 -25.73 8.74
N PRO A 47 -1.39 -25.10 9.43
CA PRO A 47 -1.74 -25.46 10.79
C PRO A 47 -2.30 -26.88 10.87
N ALA A 48 -1.84 -27.66 11.86
CA ALA A 48 -2.29 -29.03 12.07
C ALA A 48 -3.55 -29.13 12.96
N ARG A 49 -3.91 -28.04 13.64
CA ARG A 49 -5.00 -27.97 14.63
C ARG A 49 -5.73 -26.64 14.49
N TYR A 50 -7.01 -26.64 14.87
CA TYR A 50 -7.86 -25.45 14.82
C TYR A 50 -7.31 -24.27 15.65
N SER A 51 -6.74 -24.50 16.83
CA SER A 51 -6.15 -23.42 17.63
C SER A 51 -5.03 -22.68 16.89
N HIS A 52 -4.15 -23.41 16.22
CA HIS A 52 -3.08 -22.81 15.42
C HIS A 52 -3.63 -22.10 14.18
N LEU A 53 -4.75 -22.56 13.62
CA LEU A 53 -5.43 -21.84 12.55
C LEU A 53 -5.92 -20.47 13.05
N LEU A 54 -6.47 -20.38 14.26
CA LEU A 54 -6.89 -19.09 14.83
C LEU A 54 -5.70 -18.14 15.05
N ASP A 55 -4.56 -18.66 15.48
CA ASP A 55 -3.33 -17.86 15.60
C ASP A 55 -2.89 -17.34 14.22
N ARG A 56 -2.96 -18.18 13.18
CA ARG A 56 -2.67 -17.76 11.80
C ARG A 56 -3.67 -16.73 11.26
N VAL A 57 -4.96 -16.87 11.55
CA VAL A 57 -5.97 -15.87 11.17
C VAL A 57 -5.64 -14.51 11.80
N ARG A 58 -5.23 -14.52 13.08
CA ARG A 58 -4.79 -13.30 13.76
C ARG A 58 -3.58 -12.69 13.05
N GLU A 59 -2.54 -13.46 12.77
CA GLU A 59 -1.35 -13.00 12.04
C GLU A 59 -1.72 -12.38 10.67
N ALA A 60 -2.53 -13.07 9.87
CA ALA A 60 -3.03 -12.56 8.60
C ALA A 60 -3.79 -11.23 8.74
N THR A 61 -4.58 -11.10 9.81
CA THR A 61 -5.30 -9.85 10.12
C THR A 61 -4.34 -8.70 10.43
N HIS A 62 -3.28 -8.94 11.21
CA HIS A 62 -2.27 -7.92 11.48
C HIS A 62 -1.55 -7.45 10.22
N ILE A 63 -1.24 -8.38 9.30
CA ILE A 63 -0.65 -8.06 8.00
C ILE A 63 -1.58 -7.14 7.20
N ALA A 64 -2.86 -7.50 7.10
CA ALA A 64 -3.86 -6.72 6.35
C ALA A 64 -4.08 -5.31 6.93
N ILE A 65 -4.13 -5.18 8.27
CA ILE A 65 -4.25 -3.87 8.94
C ILE A 65 -3.05 -2.99 8.58
N ARG A 66 -1.84 -3.54 8.66
CA ARG A 66 -0.63 -2.77 8.34
C ARG A 66 -0.62 -2.29 6.88
N TRP A 67 -1.03 -3.13 5.93
CA TRP A 67 -1.16 -2.71 4.53
C TRP A 67 -2.17 -1.58 4.37
N GLN A 68 -3.29 -1.64 5.09
CA GLN A 68 -4.31 -0.60 5.07
C GLN A 68 -3.78 0.74 5.64
N GLU A 69 -3.03 0.69 6.75
CA GLU A 69 -2.40 1.88 7.35
C GLU A 69 -1.42 2.52 6.38
N GLN A 70 -0.51 1.74 5.79
CA GLN A 70 0.47 2.20 4.81
C GLN A 70 -0.19 2.81 3.55
N ALA A 71 -1.22 2.14 3.03
CA ALA A 71 -1.99 2.66 1.89
C ALA A 71 -2.69 4.00 2.20
N SER A 72 -3.08 4.21 3.47
CA SER A 72 -3.71 5.46 3.90
C SER A 72 -2.70 6.59 4.03
N GLU A 73 -1.50 6.30 4.56
CA GLU A 73 -0.40 7.27 4.67
C GLU A 73 0.09 7.75 3.31
N GLN A 74 0.24 6.85 2.32
CA GLN A 74 0.66 7.23 0.97
C GLN A 74 -0.30 8.21 0.30
N ARG A 75 -1.60 8.01 0.49
CA ARG A 75 -2.63 8.93 -0.02
C ARG A 75 -2.51 10.32 0.61
N HIS A 76 -2.24 10.40 1.92
CA HIS A 76 -2.03 11.68 2.59
C HIS A 76 -0.77 12.40 2.09
N VAL A 77 0.28 11.66 1.72
CA VAL A 77 1.49 12.27 1.15
C VAL A 77 1.24 12.81 -0.24
N GLU A 78 0.54 12.09 -1.11
CA GLU A 78 0.18 12.58 -2.45
C GLU A 78 -0.68 13.86 -2.40
N ASP A 79 -1.65 13.91 -1.50
CA ASP A 79 -2.52 15.09 -1.31
C ASP A 79 -1.78 16.32 -0.71
N LEU A 80 -0.60 16.14 -0.11
CA LEU A 80 0.20 17.22 0.49
C LEU A 80 1.24 17.83 -0.48
N VAL A 81 1.38 17.30 -1.71
CA VAL A 81 2.36 17.76 -2.71
C VAL A 81 1.68 18.60 -3.79
N ASP A 82 0.98 19.66 -3.38
CA ASP A 82 0.57 20.73 -4.30
C ASP A 82 0.77 22.10 -3.64
N GLU A 83 1.13 23.10 -4.45
CA GLU A 83 1.34 24.53 -4.12
C GLU A 83 2.76 25.01 -3.75
N ALA A 84 3.80 24.54 -4.45
CA ALA A 84 5.10 25.24 -4.50
C ALA A 84 5.56 25.54 -5.94
N GLY A 85 4.62 25.80 -6.85
CA GLY A 85 4.89 25.80 -8.30
C GLY A 85 4.62 27.09 -9.09
N GLU A 86 3.84 28.05 -8.59
CA GLU A 86 3.34 29.16 -9.45
C GLU A 86 3.70 30.58 -9.00
N GLU A 87 4.72 30.78 -8.17
CA GLU A 87 5.30 32.13 -7.98
C GLU A 87 6.46 32.36 -8.95
N SER A 88 6.18 32.28 -10.26
CA SER A 88 7.02 32.96 -11.25
C SER A 88 6.74 34.46 -11.16
N PHE A 89 7.48 35.13 -10.28
CA PHE A 89 7.55 36.60 -10.27
C PHE A 89 7.70 37.08 -11.71
N PRO A 90 6.89 38.05 -12.17
CA PRO A 90 7.07 38.60 -13.51
C PRO A 90 8.52 39.10 -13.60
N ALA A 91 9.31 38.47 -14.47
CA ALA A 91 10.63 38.97 -14.83
C ALA A 91 10.44 40.43 -15.22
N SER A 92 10.90 41.34 -14.35
CA SER A 92 10.73 42.76 -14.54
C SER A 92 11.49 43.13 -15.81
N ASP A 93 10.78 43.44 -16.89
CA ASP A 93 11.39 44.00 -18.09
C ASP A 93 12.25 45.20 -17.67
N PRO A 94 13.54 45.24 -18.02
CA PRO A 94 14.40 46.36 -17.65
C PRO A 94 13.85 47.64 -18.30
N PRO A 95 13.87 48.79 -17.60
CA PRO A 95 13.37 50.03 -18.17
C PRO A 95 14.18 50.41 -19.42
N VAL A 96 13.48 50.68 -20.51
CA VAL A 96 14.07 51.24 -21.73
C VAL A 96 14.44 52.70 -21.45
N PHE A 97 15.74 52.98 -21.28
CA PHE A 97 16.24 54.35 -21.29
C PHE A 97 16.12 54.92 -22.72
N SER A 98 15.04 55.65 -23.00
CA SER A 98 15.00 56.55 -24.15
C SER A 98 15.70 57.86 -23.76
N HIS A 99 16.98 57.98 -24.08
CA HIS A 99 17.65 59.27 -24.12
C HIS A 99 17.34 59.94 -25.47
N SER A 100 16.14 60.50 -25.59
CA SER A 100 15.85 61.56 -26.54
C SER A 100 16.09 62.90 -25.85
N HIS A 101 17.28 63.48 -26.07
CA HIS A 101 17.42 64.92 -25.89
C HIS A 101 18.51 65.50 -26.80
N ALA A 102 18.02 66.35 -27.72
CA ALA A 102 18.59 67.49 -28.43
C ALA A 102 20.11 67.58 -28.68
#